data_AF-A0A7W6DJ80-F1
#
_entry.id   AF-A0A7W6DJ80-F1
#
_cell.length_a   1.000
_cell.length_b   1.000
_cell.length_c   1.000
_cell.angle_alpha   90.00
_cell.angle_beta   90.00
_cell.angle_gamma   90.00
#
_symmetry.space_group_name_H-M   'P 1'
#
loop_
_entity.id
_entity.type
_entity.pdbx_description
1 polymer ?
#
loop_
_entity_poly.entity_id
_entity_poly.type
_entity_poly.pdbx_seq_one_letter_code
_entity_poly.pdbx_strand_id
1 'polypeptide(L)'
;MARSVLALVLILFALVMGGGLPAQTISMESRGALISARGPLIGGGAMAIISSSSGGASVIEASVDPNGAQASLFAGRAAASLFAPWPVRKADRGGVQGILPVRSGSGPVARLRDLIAAAEAGSAQYDAVQYGARIKTPKPPTQMTLGEIFAWIDATPGQPHAIGRYQIIPKTLRGLVRKAHLGPTTRFSPQVQDALADILLEEAGLSAMQDGVMTRRAFMNNVAKIWAGLPNASGRSHYHGYAGNKATMSWAHYEAQMRQIFPSAT
;
A
#
# COMPACT_ATOMS: atom_id res chain seq x y z
N MET A 1 -18.27 -37.22 -18.33
CA MET A 1 -18.52 -37.27 -16.87
C MET A 1 -17.59 -36.28 -16.19
N ALA A 2 -18.15 -35.23 -15.60
CA ALA A 2 -17.43 -34.07 -15.08
C ALA A 2 -16.75 -34.37 -13.74
N ARG A 3 -15.47 -33.98 -13.60
CA ARG A 3 -14.74 -34.02 -12.33
C ARG A 3 -14.91 -32.68 -11.61
N SER A 4 -15.72 -32.71 -10.55
CA SER A 4 -15.88 -31.65 -9.56
C SER A 4 -14.57 -31.37 -8.83
N VAL A 5 -14.13 -30.11 -8.78
CA VAL A 5 -13.08 -29.65 -7.86
C VAL A 5 -13.70 -28.56 -6.99
N LEU A 6 -14.08 -28.96 -5.78
CA LEU A 6 -14.68 -28.15 -4.73
C LEU A 6 -13.56 -27.44 -3.95
N ALA A 7 -13.46 -26.11 -4.01
CA ALA A 7 -12.47 -25.34 -3.26
C ALA A 7 -13.16 -24.64 -2.07
N LEU A 8 -12.93 -25.19 -0.88
CA LEU A 8 -13.38 -24.68 0.42
C LEU A 8 -12.32 -23.72 0.96
N VAL A 9 -12.67 -22.44 1.10
CA VAL A 9 -11.77 -21.39 1.62
C VAL A 9 -11.87 -21.35 3.14
N LEU A 10 -10.74 -21.45 3.83
CA LEU A 10 -10.59 -21.21 5.27
C LEU A 10 -9.17 -20.70 5.47
N ILE A 11 -9.01 -19.43 5.88
CA ILE A 11 -7.70 -18.87 6.24
C ILE A 11 -7.75 -18.44 7.71
N LEU A 12 -6.99 -19.16 8.53
CA LEU A 12 -6.54 -18.78 9.86
C LEU A 12 -5.13 -18.16 9.70
N PHE A 13 -4.87 -17.02 10.34
CA PHE A 13 -3.49 -16.59 10.59
C PHE A 13 -3.34 -16.04 12.01
N ALA A 14 -2.49 -16.73 12.78
CA ALA A 14 -2.04 -16.40 14.12
C ALA A 14 -0.89 -15.36 14.09
N LEU A 15 -0.77 -14.62 15.19
CA LEU A 15 0.19 -13.57 15.48
C LEU A 15 0.90 -13.92 16.79
N VAL A 16 2.22 -13.79 16.89
CA VAL A 16 3.03 -13.59 18.12
C VAL A 16 4.36 -12.95 17.64
N MET A 17 4.68 -11.65 17.75
CA MET A 17 4.96 -10.74 18.89
C MET A 17 5.96 -11.27 19.94
N GLY A 18 7.03 -10.51 20.17
CA GLY A 18 8.19 -10.90 20.96
C GLY A 18 7.99 -10.88 22.48
N GLY A 19 8.95 -11.53 23.15
CA GLY A 19 9.22 -11.49 24.58
C GLY A 19 10.71 -11.78 24.80
N GLY A 20 11.37 -10.97 25.64
CA GLY A 20 12.82 -10.98 25.82
C GLY A 20 13.35 -11.89 26.93
N LEU A 21 14.60 -12.34 26.70
CA LEU A 21 15.77 -12.59 27.59
C LEU A 21 15.64 -13.58 28.79
N PRO A 22 16.75 -14.16 29.35
CA PRO A 22 18.20 -13.87 29.11
C PRO A 22 19.16 -15.10 28.94
N ALA A 23 20.38 -14.76 28.54
CA ALA A 23 21.70 -15.35 28.86
C ALA A 23 22.02 -16.81 28.51
N GLN A 24 23.00 -17.01 27.63
CA GLN A 24 24.20 -17.83 27.93
C GLN A 24 25.44 -17.29 27.21
N THR A 25 26.54 -17.37 27.94
CA THR A 25 27.88 -16.85 27.72
C THR A 25 28.69 -17.70 26.75
N ILE A 26 29.37 -17.10 25.78
CA ILE A 26 30.66 -17.60 25.27
C ILE A 26 31.58 -16.40 25.04
N SER A 27 32.64 -16.38 25.84
CA SER A 27 33.83 -15.55 25.68
C SER A 27 34.79 -16.24 24.70
N MET A 28 35.43 -15.49 23.80
CA MET A 28 36.81 -15.72 23.39
C MET A 28 37.40 -14.50 22.66
N GLU A 29 38.21 -13.75 23.42
CA GLU A 29 39.50 -13.11 23.10
C GLU A 29 39.82 -12.78 21.63
N SER A 30 39.99 -11.50 21.30
CA SER A 30 41.22 -10.69 21.43
C SER A 30 42.15 -10.82 20.23
N ARG A 31 42.15 -9.79 19.37
CA ARG A 31 43.35 -9.35 18.63
C ARG A 31 43.33 -7.84 18.41
N GLY A 32 44.22 -7.17 19.16
CA GLY A 32 45.16 -6.20 18.58
C GLY A 32 44.62 -4.83 18.21
N ALA A 33 44.73 -3.91 19.17
CA ALA A 33 44.74 -2.48 18.95
C ALA A 33 45.90 -2.03 18.04
N LEU A 34 45.67 -1.02 17.21
CA LEU A 34 46.69 -0.02 16.86
C LEU A 34 46.06 1.37 16.91
N ILE A 35 46.68 2.17 17.75
CA ILE A 35 46.40 3.56 18.12
C ILE A 35 46.84 4.47 16.96
N SER A 36 46.06 5.51 16.64
CA SER A 36 46.56 6.90 16.69
C SER A 36 45.45 7.93 16.48
N ALA A 37 45.37 8.84 17.44
CA ALA A 37 44.54 10.03 17.46
C ALA A 37 44.95 11.05 16.37
N ARG A 38 43.99 11.88 15.94
CA ARG A 38 44.14 13.32 15.66
C ARG A 38 42.76 13.97 15.41
N GLY A 39 42.50 15.06 16.13
CA GLY A 39 41.27 15.85 16.08
C GLY A 39 41.14 16.77 14.83
N PRO A 40 40.12 17.65 14.80
CA PRO A 40 39.59 18.24 13.57
C PRO A 40 40.36 19.49 13.13
N LEU A 41 40.64 19.56 11.82
CA LEU A 41 41.12 20.76 11.15
C LEU A 41 39.93 21.46 10.48
N ILE A 42 39.50 22.57 11.08
CA ILE A 42 38.69 23.60 10.43
C ILE A 42 39.60 24.30 9.41
N GLY A 43 39.20 24.30 8.14
CA GLY A 43 39.87 25.02 7.06
C GLY A 43 38.82 25.55 6.09
N GLY A 44 38.60 26.86 6.13
CA GLY A 44 37.74 27.56 5.18
C GLY A 44 38.36 27.56 3.79
N GLY A 45 37.53 27.28 2.78
CA GLY A 45 37.87 27.37 1.38
C GLY A 45 36.59 27.59 0.58
N ALA A 46 36.43 28.78 0.02
CA ALA A 46 35.32 29.13 -0.86
C ALA A 46 35.40 28.29 -2.14
N MET A 47 34.37 27.49 -2.41
CA MET A 47 34.22 26.77 -3.67
C MET A 47 33.34 27.61 -4.60
N ALA A 48 33.95 28.16 -5.65
CA ALA A 48 33.25 28.73 -6.79
C ALA A 48 32.71 27.58 -7.66
N ILE A 49 31.40 27.48 -7.80
CA ILE A 49 30.75 26.52 -8.71
C ILE A 49 30.50 27.25 -10.03
N ILE A 50 31.25 26.88 -11.06
CA ILE A 50 31.03 27.37 -12.43
C ILE A 50 30.07 26.39 -13.11
N SER A 51 28.80 26.76 -13.22
CA SER A 51 27.83 26.05 -14.05
C SER A 51 27.84 26.68 -15.45
N SER A 52 28.37 25.95 -16.43
CA SER A 52 28.28 26.32 -17.84
C SER A 52 27.01 25.75 -18.46
N SER A 53 26.01 26.60 -18.67
CA SER A 53 24.94 26.36 -19.64
C SER A 53 24.84 27.55 -20.57
N SER A 54 24.92 27.25 -21.87
CA SER A 54 24.74 28.12 -23.03
C SER A 54 23.85 29.35 -22.82
N GLY A 55 24.43 30.55 -23.03
CA GLY A 55 23.70 31.80 -23.27
C GLY A 55 23.96 32.89 -22.24
N GLY A 56 24.84 33.85 -22.58
CA GLY A 56 24.95 35.16 -21.93
C GLY A 56 25.61 35.19 -20.55
N ALA A 57 26.90 35.56 -20.50
CA ALA A 57 27.55 35.91 -19.24
C ALA A 57 27.02 37.26 -18.73
N SER A 58 26.38 37.27 -17.57
CA SER A 58 26.15 38.49 -16.78
C SER A 58 27.00 38.40 -15.51
N VAL A 59 27.92 39.34 -15.35
CA VAL A 59 28.74 39.50 -14.14
C VAL A 59 27.87 40.21 -13.11
N ILE A 60 27.59 39.57 -11.97
CA ILE A 60 27.00 40.23 -10.81
C ILE A 60 28.15 40.58 -9.87
N GLU A 61 28.60 41.84 -9.92
CA GLU A 61 29.45 42.40 -8.87
C GLU A 61 28.62 42.57 -7.59
N ALA A 62 29.05 41.93 -6.51
CA ALA A 62 28.52 42.21 -5.18
C ALA A 62 29.38 43.31 -4.53
N SER A 63 28.92 44.56 -4.54
CA SER A 63 29.48 45.62 -3.70
C SER A 63 29.05 45.42 -2.25
N VAL A 64 30.01 45.47 -1.33
CA VAL A 64 29.78 45.39 0.12
C VAL A 64 29.78 46.81 0.68
N ASP A 65 28.61 47.29 1.12
CA ASP A 65 28.51 48.50 1.93
C ASP A 65 28.97 48.22 3.37
N PRO A 66 29.70 49.14 4.02
CA PRO A 66 30.31 48.90 5.34
C PRO A 66 29.32 49.03 6.52
N ASN A 67 28.05 49.30 6.27
CA ASN A 67 27.02 49.37 7.31
C ASN A 67 26.12 48.13 7.26
N GLY A 68 26.64 47.06 7.89
CA GLY A 68 26.03 45.76 8.17
C GLY A 68 24.51 45.63 7.97
N ALA A 69 24.12 45.13 6.80
CA ALA A 69 22.84 44.49 6.57
C ALA A 69 23.05 43.35 5.56
N GLN A 70 23.03 42.11 6.03
CA GLN A 70 23.06 40.94 5.15
C GLN A 70 21.77 40.94 4.32
N ALA A 71 21.89 41.00 2.99
CA ALA A 71 20.79 40.79 2.06
C ALA A 71 20.28 39.34 2.22
N SER A 72 19.38 39.17 3.19
CA SER A 72 18.73 37.91 3.49
C SER A 72 17.60 37.68 2.49
N LEU A 73 17.69 36.65 1.65
CA LEU A 73 16.64 36.18 0.74
C LEU A 73 15.42 35.54 1.46
N PHE A 74 15.22 35.86 2.74
CA PHE A 74 14.18 35.30 3.60
C PHE A 74 13.28 36.35 4.26
N ALA A 75 13.40 37.63 3.88
CA ALA A 75 12.46 38.66 4.31
C ALA A 75 11.11 38.48 3.58
N GLY A 76 10.21 37.68 4.16
CA GLY A 76 8.84 37.56 3.65
C GLY A 76 7.99 36.37 4.11
N ARG A 77 8.54 35.39 4.84
CA ARG A 77 7.74 34.25 5.34
C ARG A 77 7.64 34.24 6.85
N ALA A 78 6.84 35.16 7.37
CA ALA A 78 6.46 35.17 8.78
C ALA A 78 5.60 33.92 9.10
N ALA A 79 6.13 33.09 10.00
CA ALA A 79 5.43 32.15 10.89
C ALA A 79 4.31 31.28 10.28
N ALA A 80 4.71 30.18 9.62
CA ALA A 80 3.91 28.96 9.62
C ALA A 80 4.71 27.89 10.39
N SER A 81 4.51 27.85 11.70
CA SER A 81 5.06 26.82 12.58
C SER A 81 4.67 25.43 12.06
N LEU A 82 5.61 24.49 12.04
CA LEU A 82 5.40 23.07 11.66
C LEU A 82 4.40 22.30 12.55
N PHE A 83 3.83 22.97 13.56
CA PHE A 83 2.86 22.46 14.51
C PHE A 83 1.65 23.40 14.69
N ALA A 84 1.31 24.21 13.68
CA ALA A 84 0.09 25.01 13.75
C ALA A 84 -1.17 24.10 13.72
N PRO A 85 -2.09 24.21 14.69
CA PRO A 85 -3.34 23.46 14.64
C PRO A 85 -4.17 23.89 13.43
N TRP A 86 -4.67 22.89 12.71
CA TRP A 86 -5.48 23.06 11.51
C TRP A 86 -6.70 23.93 11.81
N PRO A 87 -7.02 24.96 11.00
CA PRO A 87 -8.21 25.77 11.23
C PRO A 87 -9.45 24.88 11.14
N VAL A 88 -10.16 24.75 12.26
CA VAL A 88 -11.43 24.03 12.34
C VAL A 88 -12.45 24.80 11.49
N ARG A 89 -12.78 24.26 10.32
CA ARG A 89 -13.88 24.77 9.51
C ARG A 89 -15.18 24.40 10.22
N LYS A 90 -15.99 25.42 10.55
CA LYS A 90 -17.31 25.28 11.17
C LYS A 90 -18.16 24.28 10.36
N ALA A 91 -18.80 23.37 11.08
CA ALA A 91 -19.53 22.23 10.54
C ALA A 91 -20.77 22.66 9.77
N ASP A 92 -20.82 22.32 8.48
CA ASP A 92 -22.06 22.14 7.75
C ASP A 92 -22.38 20.64 7.68
N ARG A 93 -23.63 20.33 8.02
CA ARG A 93 -24.15 18.98 8.14
C ARG A 93 -24.33 18.36 6.75
N GLY A 94 -23.67 17.23 6.52
CA GLY A 94 -24.04 16.28 5.47
C GLY A 94 -23.01 16.15 4.34
N GLY A 95 -22.54 14.92 4.10
CA GLY A 95 -21.90 14.54 2.85
C GLY A 95 -20.41 14.22 2.98
N VAL A 96 -20.12 12.92 2.89
CA VAL A 96 -18.85 12.25 2.58
C VAL A 96 -17.78 13.18 1.99
N GLN A 97 -16.78 13.55 2.79
CA GLN A 97 -15.59 14.25 2.29
C GLN A 97 -14.36 13.70 3.02
N GLY A 98 -13.50 13.03 2.25
CA GLY A 98 -12.37 12.25 2.75
C GLY A 98 -12.07 10.97 1.96
N ILE A 99 -12.82 10.69 0.88
CA ILE A 99 -12.40 9.68 -0.09
C ILE A 99 -11.41 10.39 -1.02
N LEU A 100 -10.18 9.87 -1.09
CA LEU A 100 -9.17 10.21 -2.10
C LEU A 100 -9.86 10.34 -3.48
N PRO A 101 -9.41 11.23 -4.39
CA PRO A 101 -10.03 11.35 -5.70
C PRO A 101 -9.87 10.03 -6.47
N VAL A 102 -10.88 9.16 -6.39
CA VAL A 102 -10.99 7.93 -7.17
C VAL A 102 -11.25 8.37 -8.60
N ARG A 103 -10.19 8.46 -9.40
CA ARG A 103 -10.30 8.57 -10.85
C ARG A 103 -10.86 7.25 -11.37
N SER A 104 -12.19 7.18 -11.50
CA SER A 104 -12.83 6.20 -12.38
C SER A 104 -12.38 6.49 -13.80
N GLY A 105 -11.46 5.68 -14.34
CA GLY A 105 -11.06 5.73 -15.74
C GLY A 105 -9.64 5.22 -15.98
N SER A 106 -9.53 4.14 -16.76
CA SER A 106 -8.41 3.63 -17.59
C SER A 106 -6.94 3.68 -17.11
N GLY A 107 -6.68 4.16 -15.89
CA GLY A 107 -5.34 4.34 -15.35
C GLY A 107 -4.68 3.02 -14.96
N PRO A 108 -3.35 3.03 -14.73
CA PRO A 108 -2.61 1.84 -14.29
C PRO A 108 -3.23 1.11 -13.10
N VAL A 109 -3.68 1.86 -12.08
CA VAL A 109 -4.29 1.27 -10.88
C VAL A 109 -5.61 0.57 -11.20
N ALA A 110 -6.45 1.15 -12.05
CA ALA A 110 -7.70 0.51 -12.48
C ALA A 110 -7.41 -0.82 -13.22
N ARG A 111 -6.43 -0.83 -14.13
CA ARG A 111 -6.02 -2.06 -14.83
C ARG A 111 -5.44 -3.11 -13.87
N LEU A 112 -4.71 -2.68 -12.83
CA LEU A 112 -4.24 -3.59 -11.78
C LEU A 112 -5.41 -4.18 -10.99
N ARG A 113 -6.42 -3.39 -10.64
CA ARG A 113 -7.64 -3.90 -10.00
C ARG A 113 -8.36 -4.91 -10.89
N ASP A 114 -8.44 -4.66 -12.19
CA ASP A 114 -9.04 -5.60 -13.14
C ASP A 114 -8.26 -6.92 -13.20
N LEU A 115 -6.94 -6.86 -13.18
CA LEU A 115 -6.06 -8.03 -13.14
C LEU A 115 -6.23 -8.84 -11.85
N ILE A 116 -6.38 -8.17 -10.70
CA ILE A 116 -6.69 -8.82 -9.42
C ILE A 116 -8.09 -9.46 -9.48
N ALA A 117 -9.09 -8.74 -9.97
CA ALA A 117 -10.46 -9.23 -10.06
C ALA A 117 -10.57 -10.47 -10.96
N ALA A 118 -9.82 -10.50 -12.06
CA ALA A 118 -9.73 -11.67 -12.94
C ALA A 118 -9.17 -12.90 -12.21
N ALA A 119 -8.24 -12.70 -11.27
CA ALA A 119 -7.67 -13.77 -10.47
C ALA A 119 -8.60 -14.26 -9.33
N GLU A 120 -9.42 -13.37 -8.78
CA GLU A 120 -10.14 -13.60 -7.51
C GLU A 120 -11.66 -13.83 -7.65
N ALA A 121 -12.35 -13.07 -8.50
CA ALA A 121 -13.81 -12.96 -8.45
C ALA A 121 -14.54 -13.54 -9.67
N GLY A 122 -13.84 -13.79 -10.78
CA GLY A 122 -14.45 -14.31 -12.00
C GLY A 122 -15.58 -13.40 -12.53
N SER A 123 -16.69 -13.96 -13.00
CA SER A 123 -17.81 -13.18 -13.59
C SER A 123 -18.63 -12.39 -12.57
N ALA A 124 -18.61 -12.76 -11.28
CA ALA A 124 -19.44 -12.13 -10.26
C ALA A 124 -18.92 -10.75 -9.82
N GLN A 125 -17.64 -10.45 -10.07
CA GLN A 125 -17.03 -9.13 -9.84
C GLN A 125 -17.37 -8.56 -8.45
N TYR A 126 -17.91 -7.34 -8.36
CA TYR A 126 -18.24 -6.66 -7.11
C TYR A 126 -19.28 -7.37 -6.24
N ASP A 127 -20.05 -8.29 -6.81
CA ASP A 127 -21.06 -9.07 -6.11
C ASP A 127 -20.58 -10.51 -5.80
N ALA A 128 -19.29 -10.79 -5.99
CA ALA A 128 -18.72 -12.10 -5.69
C ALA A 128 -18.83 -12.42 -4.19
N VAL A 129 -19.36 -13.60 -3.89
CA VAL A 129 -19.37 -14.20 -2.56
C VAL A 129 -18.65 -15.53 -2.67
N GLN A 130 -17.75 -15.82 -1.73
CA GLN A 130 -16.94 -17.04 -1.78
C GLN A 130 -17.82 -18.28 -2.03
N TYR A 131 -17.41 -19.12 -2.98
CA TYR A 131 -18.22 -20.23 -3.49
C TYR A 131 -18.64 -21.25 -2.40
N GLY A 132 -17.71 -21.66 -1.55
CA GLY A 132 -17.92 -22.53 -0.38
C GLY A 132 -18.66 -21.92 0.81
N ALA A 133 -19.12 -20.66 0.75
CA ALA A 133 -20.05 -20.12 1.73
C ALA A 133 -21.38 -20.87 1.64
N ARG A 134 -21.75 -21.59 2.72
CA ARG A 134 -22.99 -22.39 2.78
C ARG A 134 -24.24 -21.51 2.78
N ILE A 135 -24.19 -20.43 3.56
CA ILE A 135 -25.26 -19.43 3.64
C ILE A 135 -24.78 -18.18 2.90
N LYS A 136 -25.40 -17.88 1.76
CA LYS A 136 -25.07 -16.70 0.94
C LYS A 136 -25.63 -15.42 1.56
N THR A 137 -25.15 -14.28 1.07
CA THR A 137 -25.70 -12.98 1.45
C THR A 137 -27.16 -12.87 1.02
N PRO A 138 -28.01 -12.15 1.77
CA PRO A 138 -29.44 -12.03 1.46
C PRO A 138 -29.72 -11.19 0.21
N LYS A 139 -28.74 -10.40 -0.24
CA LYS A 139 -28.77 -9.57 -1.44
C LYS A 139 -27.36 -9.43 -2.01
N PRO A 140 -27.19 -8.92 -3.24
CA PRO A 140 -25.87 -8.70 -3.82
C PRO A 140 -24.99 -7.81 -2.90
N PRO A 141 -23.71 -8.13 -2.69
CA PRO A 141 -22.80 -7.35 -1.85
C PRO A 141 -22.83 -5.84 -2.10
N THR A 142 -22.95 -5.39 -3.35
CA THR A 142 -23.03 -3.97 -3.70
C THR A 142 -24.28 -3.26 -3.17
N GLN A 143 -25.33 -4.02 -2.85
CA GLN A 143 -26.58 -3.51 -2.27
C GLN A 143 -26.61 -3.58 -0.73
N MET A 144 -25.58 -4.17 -0.12
CA MET A 144 -25.43 -4.25 1.33
C MET A 144 -24.68 -3.05 1.89
N THR A 145 -24.96 -2.73 3.14
CA THR A 145 -24.13 -1.88 3.99
C THR A 145 -23.04 -2.70 4.66
N LEU A 146 -21.98 -2.05 5.13
CA LEU A 146 -20.93 -2.71 5.91
C LEU A 146 -21.51 -3.37 7.17
N GLY A 147 -22.49 -2.75 7.82
CA GLY A 147 -23.19 -3.32 8.97
C GLY A 147 -23.95 -4.60 8.62
N GLU A 148 -24.66 -4.63 7.49
CA GLU A 148 -25.34 -5.84 7.02
C GLU A 148 -24.35 -6.96 6.67
N ILE A 149 -23.18 -6.62 6.12
CA ILE A 149 -22.11 -7.60 5.82
C ILE A 149 -21.56 -8.19 7.12
N PHE A 150 -21.26 -7.36 8.12
CA PHE A 150 -20.78 -7.86 9.41
C PHE A 150 -21.85 -8.69 10.13
N ALA A 151 -23.12 -8.29 10.08
CA ALA A 151 -24.21 -9.09 10.62
C ALA A 151 -24.32 -10.47 9.93
N TRP A 152 -24.17 -10.52 8.60
CA TRP A 152 -24.13 -11.80 7.87
C TRP A 152 -22.93 -12.68 8.28
N ILE A 153 -21.75 -12.08 8.47
CA ILE A 153 -20.56 -12.80 8.95
C ILE A 153 -20.81 -13.40 10.33
N ASP A 154 -21.33 -12.61 11.27
CA ASP A 154 -21.56 -13.02 12.66
C ASP A 154 -22.67 -14.08 12.77
N ALA A 155 -23.71 -13.99 11.95
CA ALA A 155 -24.81 -14.95 11.89
C ALA A 155 -24.43 -16.29 11.25
N THR A 156 -23.27 -16.38 10.58
CA THR A 156 -22.87 -17.58 9.84
C THR A 156 -21.45 -18.05 10.25
N PRO A 157 -21.24 -18.43 11.51
CA PRO A 157 -19.91 -18.82 11.99
C PRO A 157 -19.38 -20.09 11.30
N GLY A 158 -18.06 -20.16 11.10
CA GLY A 158 -17.37 -21.35 10.61
C GLY A 158 -17.47 -21.62 9.11
N GLN A 159 -18.02 -20.70 8.30
CA GLN A 159 -17.92 -20.74 6.84
C GLN A 159 -16.90 -19.70 6.32
N PRO A 160 -16.44 -19.81 5.06
CA PRO A 160 -15.73 -18.72 4.39
C PRO A 160 -16.63 -17.50 4.16
N HIS A 161 -16.05 -16.31 4.33
CA HIS A 161 -16.72 -15.03 4.10
C HIS A 161 -15.92 -14.06 3.23
N ALA A 162 -15.07 -14.57 2.34
CA ALA A 162 -14.46 -13.70 1.34
C ALA A 162 -15.57 -13.09 0.46
N ILE A 163 -15.53 -11.76 0.30
CA ILE A 163 -16.63 -11.01 -0.30
C ILE A 163 -16.11 -9.91 -1.23
N GLY A 164 -16.89 -9.61 -2.27
CA GLY A 164 -16.64 -8.57 -3.25
C GLY A 164 -15.60 -8.94 -4.30
N ARG A 165 -15.34 -7.96 -5.17
CA ARG A 165 -14.43 -8.06 -6.33
C ARG A 165 -13.02 -8.50 -5.96
N TYR A 166 -12.61 -8.18 -4.73
CA TYR A 166 -11.26 -8.40 -4.22
C TYR A 166 -11.21 -9.52 -3.18
N GLN A 167 -12.29 -10.30 -3.02
CA GLN A 167 -12.41 -11.45 -2.09
C GLN A 167 -11.86 -11.14 -0.69
N ILE A 168 -12.23 -9.98 -0.13
CA ILE A 168 -11.69 -9.50 1.15
C ILE A 168 -12.25 -10.35 2.30
N ILE A 169 -11.38 -10.90 3.15
CA ILE A 169 -11.79 -11.70 4.32
C ILE A 169 -12.18 -10.83 5.53
N PRO A 170 -13.00 -11.33 6.48
CA PRO A 170 -13.56 -10.52 7.57
C PRO A 170 -12.54 -9.77 8.42
N LYS A 171 -11.42 -10.41 8.78
CA LYS A 171 -10.37 -9.79 9.61
C LYS A 171 -9.78 -8.56 8.90
N THR A 172 -9.47 -8.72 7.61
CA THR A 172 -8.94 -7.66 6.76
C THR A 172 -9.99 -6.57 6.54
N LEU A 173 -11.23 -6.93 6.21
CA LEU A 173 -12.32 -5.97 6.01
C LEU A 173 -12.52 -5.09 7.25
N ARG A 174 -12.53 -5.66 8.47
CA ARG A 174 -12.59 -4.88 9.71
C ARG A 174 -11.43 -3.89 9.85
N GLY A 175 -10.23 -4.29 9.47
CA GLY A 175 -9.05 -3.42 9.50
C GLY A 175 -9.17 -2.25 8.53
N LEU A 176 -9.54 -2.55 7.28
CA LEU A 176 -9.69 -1.55 6.23
C LEU A 176 -10.82 -0.56 6.52
N VAL A 177 -11.98 -1.03 7.00
CA VAL A 177 -13.11 -0.18 7.40
C VAL A 177 -12.71 0.81 8.49
N ARG A 178 -11.94 0.35 9.50
CA ARG A 178 -11.40 1.26 10.53
C ARG A 178 -10.42 2.26 9.94
N LYS A 179 -9.48 1.81 9.11
CA LYS A 179 -8.45 2.68 8.48
C LYS A 179 -9.07 3.72 7.54
N ALA A 180 -10.15 3.38 6.85
CA ALA A 180 -10.89 4.26 5.95
C ALA A 180 -11.97 5.09 6.67
N HIS A 181 -12.11 4.97 7.99
CA HIS A 181 -13.14 5.65 8.79
C HIS A 181 -14.58 5.45 8.25
N LEU A 182 -14.88 4.25 7.73
CA LEU A 182 -16.20 3.94 7.19
C LEU A 182 -17.14 3.44 8.29
N GLY A 183 -18.38 3.93 8.27
CA GLY A 183 -19.41 3.58 9.24
C GLY A 183 -20.21 2.34 8.83
N PRO A 184 -21.00 1.76 9.76
CA PRO A 184 -21.82 0.58 9.47
C PRO A 184 -22.92 0.85 8.42
N THR A 185 -23.35 2.10 8.25
CA THR A 185 -24.36 2.49 7.25
C THR A 185 -23.78 2.72 5.85
N THR A 186 -22.45 2.72 5.70
CA THR A 186 -21.80 2.88 4.41
C THR A 186 -22.15 1.69 3.50
N ARG A 187 -22.65 1.97 2.28
CA ARG A 187 -22.88 0.95 1.27
C ARG A 187 -21.57 0.36 0.78
N PHE A 188 -21.49 -0.95 0.63
CA PHE A 188 -20.34 -1.67 0.07
C PHE A 188 -20.31 -1.59 -1.46
N SER A 189 -20.45 -0.36 -1.97
CA SER A 189 -20.52 -0.05 -3.39
C SER A 189 -19.20 -0.40 -4.11
N PRO A 190 -19.20 -0.48 -5.45
CA PRO A 190 -17.97 -0.67 -6.22
C PRO A 190 -16.86 0.30 -5.84
N GLN A 191 -17.19 1.58 -5.63
CA GLN A 191 -16.23 2.61 -5.24
C GLN A 191 -15.64 2.37 -3.85
N VAL A 192 -16.45 1.88 -2.90
CA VAL A 192 -15.96 1.51 -1.56
C VAL A 192 -15.04 0.29 -1.66
N GLN A 193 -15.42 -0.73 -2.43
CA GLN A 193 -14.56 -1.90 -2.64
C GLN A 193 -13.21 -1.51 -3.26
N ASP A 194 -13.23 -0.63 -4.27
CA ASP A 194 -12.04 -0.10 -4.91
C ASP A 194 -11.15 0.69 -3.95
N ALA A 195 -11.74 1.58 -3.14
CA ALA A 195 -11.00 2.35 -2.15
C ALA A 195 -10.35 1.44 -1.09
N LEU A 196 -11.03 0.36 -0.68
CA LEU A 196 -10.46 -0.62 0.25
C LEU A 196 -9.33 -1.42 -0.39
N ALA A 197 -9.43 -1.76 -1.68
CA ALA A 197 -8.36 -2.40 -2.44
C ALA A 197 -7.15 -1.48 -2.63
N ASP A 198 -7.38 -0.18 -2.84
CA ASP A 198 -6.30 0.80 -2.95
C ASP A 198 -5.47 0.89 -1.67
N ILE A 199 -6.12 0.87 -0.52
CA ILE A 199 -5.41 0.83 0.76
C ILE A 199 -4.49 -0.39 0.84
N LEU A 200 -4.95 -1.56 0.37
CA LEU A 200 -4.14 -2.78 0.31
C LEU A 200 -3.00 -2.68 -0.71
N LEU A 201 -3.23 -2.03 -1.86
CA LEU A 201 -2.20 -1.80 -2.87
C LEU A 201 -1.12 -0.84 -2.37
N GLU A 202 -1.50 0.22 -1.65
CA GLU A 202 -0.54 1.10 -0.99
C GLU A 202 0.26 0.37 0.08
N GLU A 203 -0.39 -0.47 0.89
CA GLU A 203 0.31 -1.33 1.87
C GLU A 203 1.25 -2.35 1.21
N ALA A 204 0.96 -2.79 -0.01
CA ALA A 204 1.85 -3.65 -0.79
C ALA A 204 3.06 -2.89 -1.38
N GLY A 205 3.02 -1.55 -1.40
CA GLY A 205 4.08 -0.68 -1.90
C GLY A 205 3.81 -0.07 -3.26
N LEU A 206 2.56 0.21 -3.63
CA LEU A 206 2.21 0.81 -4.93
C LEU A 206 2.96 2.12 -5.17
N SER A 207 2.87 3.09 -4.25
CA SER A 207 3.62 4.35 -4.36
C SER A 207 5.13 4.11 -4.40
N ALA A 208 5.68 3.26 -3.52
CA ALA A 208 7.11 2.95 -3.49
C ALA A 208 7.61 2.35 -4.82
N MET A 209 6.78 1.56 -5.50
CA MET A 209 7.10 1.00 -6.81
C MET A 209 7.04 2.05 -7.91
N GLN A 210 6.04 2.93 -7.87
CA GLN A 210 5.90 4.04 -8.83
C GLN A 210 7.07 5.03 -8.71
N ASP A 211 7.55 5.27 -7.49
CA ASP A 211 8.66 6.17 -7.20
C ASP A 211 10.05 5.52 -7.44
N GLY A 212 10.09 4.25 -7.84
CA GLY A 212 11.34 3.51 -8.08
C GLY A 212 12.10 3.09 -6.82
N VAL A 213 11.52 3.28 -5.63
CA VAL A 213 12.07 2.82 -4.34
C VAL A 213 11.94 1.31 -4.19
N MET A 214 10.87 0.73 -4.75
CA MET A 214 10.59 -0.71 -4.75
C MET A 214 10.61 -1.25 -6.18
N THR A 215 11.26 -2.40 -6.39
CA THR A 215 11.20 -3.03 -7.71
C THR A 215 9.80 -3.55 -8.01
N ARG A 216 9.42 -3.55 -9.29
CA ARG A 216 8.14 -4.11 -9.75
C ARG A 216 7.95 -5.55 -9.30
N ARG A 217 9.02 -6.36 -9.37
CA ARG A 217 9.02 -7.76 -8.92
C ARG A 217 8.76 -7.87 -7.41
N ALA A 218 9.36 -7.01 -6.59
CA ALA A 218 9.10 -7.00 -5.14
C ALA A 218 7.64 -6.63 -4.85
N PHE A 219 7.14 -5.59 -5.51
CA PHE A 219 5.73 -5.18 -5.41
C PHE A 219 4.77 -6.31 -5.78
N MET A 220 4.99 -6.98 -6.92
CA MET A 220 4.17 -8.12 -7.35
C MET A 220 4.15 -9.26 -6.33
N ASN A 221 5.28 -9.55 -5.68
CA ASN A 221 5.31 -10.56 -4.61
C ASN A 221 4.56 -10.11 -3.35
N ASN A 222 4.57 -8.81 -3.04
CA ASN A 222 3.76 -8.26 -1.94
C ASN A 222 2.26 -8.32 -2.27
N VAL A 223 1.86 -7.98 -3.49
CA VAL A 223 0.49 -8.12 -3.96
C VAL A 223 0.03 -9.59 -3.88
N ALA A 224 0.87 -10.55 -4.26
CA ALA A 224 0.59 -11.99 -4.14
C ALA A 224 0.47 -12.51 -2.69
N LYS A 225 0.94 -11.73 -1.68
CA LYS A 225 0.67 -12.03 -0.26
C LYS A 225 -0.75 -11.61 0.14
N ILE A 226 -1.39 -10.70 -0.57
CA ILE A 226 -2.73 -10.21 -0.24
C ILE A 226 -3.79 -11.05 -0.96
N TRP A 227 -3.57 -11.34 -2.24
CA TRP A 227 -4.53 -12.03 -3.11
C TRP A 227 -4.00 -13.40 -3.52
N ALA A 228 -4.70 -14.45 -3.09
CA ALA A 228 -4.24 -15.84 -3.20
C ALA A 228 -4.27 -16.38 -4.64
N GLY A 229 -5.10 -15.82 -5.50
CA GLY A 229 -5.18 -16.15 -6.92
C GLY A 229 -3.97 -15.69 -7.72
N LEU A 230 -3.18 -14.73 -7.21
CA LEU A 230 -1.99 -14.24 -7.89
C LEU A 230 -0.76 -15.13 -7.61
N PRO A 231 0.08 -15.39 -8.63
CA PRO A 231 1.33 -16.12 -8.44
C PRO A 231 2.39 -15.23 -7.78
N ASN A 232 3.19 -15.83 -6.90
CA ASN A 232 4.47 -15.26 -6.48
C ASN A 232 5.57 -15.64 -7.49
N ALA A 233 6.79 -15.19 -7.22
CA ALA A 233 7.98 -15.43 -8.04
C ALA A 233 8.29 -16.90 -8.36
N SER A 234 7.79 -17.85 -7.57
CA SER A 234 7.93 -19.29 -7.85
C SER A 234 6.87 -19.84 -8.81
N GLY A 235 5.91 -19.01 -9.24
CA GLY A 235 4.76 -19.40 -10.05
C GLY A 235 3.59 -19.99 -9.25
N ARG A 236 3.74 -20.17 -7.93
CA ARG A 236 2.69 -20.69 -7.03
C ARG A 236 1.98 -19.53 -6.33
N SER A 237 0.75 -19.79 -5.86
CA SER A 237 0.12 -18.91 -4.86
C SER A 237 1.04 -18.80 -3.63
N HIS A 238 1.10 -17.64 -3.00
CA HIS A 238 1.74 -17.53 -1.68
C HIS A 238 1.15 -18.52 -0.67
N TYR A 239 -0.14 -18.82 -0.82
CA TYR A 239 -0.89 -19.71 0.06
C TYR A 239 -0.98 -21.14 -0.48
N HIS A 240 -0.10 -21.53 -1.40
CA HIS A 240 -0.11 -22.88 -1.94
C HIS A 240 -0.01 -23.94 -0.83
N GLY A 241 -0.89 -24.95 -0.89
CA GLY A 241 -0.99 -26.01 0.13
C GLY A 241 -1.92 -25.67 1.29
N TYR A 242 -2.36 -24.42 1.42
CA TYR A 242 -3.35 -24.01 2.42
C TYR A 242 -4.73 -23.88 1.77
N ALA A 243 -5.73 -24.58 2.31
CA ALA A 243 -7.14 -24.47 1.90
C ALA A 243 -7.37 -24.56 0.37
N GLY A 244 -6.58 -25.39 -0.32
CA GLY A 244 -6.70 -25.58 -1.77
C GLY A 244 -6.29 -24.38 -2.63
N ASN A 245 -5.65 -23.36 -2.06
CA ASN A 245 -5.23 -22.17 -2.79
C ASN A 245 -4.22 -22.50 -3.91
N LYS A 246 -4.47 -21.92 -5.08
CA LYS A 246 -3.63 -22.05 -6.27
C LYS A 246 -3.65 -20.73 -7.04
N ALA A 247 -2.53 -20.44 -7.73
CA ALA A 247 -2.51 -19.33 -8.65
C ALA A 247 -3.42 -19.63 -9.85
N THR A 248 -4.19 -18.63 -10.28
CA THR A 248 -5.12 -18.74 -11.42
C THR A 248 -4.49 -18.28 -12.74
N MET A 249 -3.30 -17.70 -12.68
CA MET A 249 -2.47 -17.31 -13.82
C MET A 249 -0.99 -17.64 -13.57
N SER A 250 -0.19 -17.70 -14.64
CA SER A 250 1.26 -17.93 -14.53
C SER A 250 2.00 -16.64 -14.12
N TRP A 251 3.17 -16.79 -13.50
CA TRP A 251 4.05 -15.66 -13.20
C TRP A 251 4.40 -14.85 -14.46
N ALA A 252 4.71 -15.52 -15.57
CA ALA A 252 5.05 -14.87 -16.83
C ALA A 252 3.89 -14.01 -17.38
N HIS A 253 2.65 -14.52 -17.30
CA HIS A 253 1.47 -13.73 -17.68
C HIS A 253 1.27 -12.54 -16.74
N TYR A 254 1.37 -12.77 -15.43
CA TYR A 254 1.23 -11.71 -14.44
C TYR A 254 2.27 -10.59 -14.64
N GLU A 255 3.53 -10.95 -14.85
CA GLU A 255 4.63 -10.01 -15.11
C GLU A 255 4.44 -9.24 -16.42
N ALA A 256 4.00 -9.90 -17.49
CA ALA A 256 3.73 -9.25 -18.76
C ALA A 256 2.62 -8.19 -18.63
N GLN A 257 1.53 -8.50 -17.92
CA GLN A 257 0.47 -7.54 -17.63
C GLN A 257 1.00 -6.38 -16.79
N MET A 258 1.78 -6.67 -15.73
CA MET A 258 2.36 -5.63 -14.89
C MET A 258 3.32 -4.70 -15.65
N ARG A 259 4.06 -5.21 -16.65
CA ARG A 259 4.86 -4.41 -17.60
C ARG A 259 4.02 -3.44 -18.42
N GLN A 260 2.88 -3.88 -18.92
CA GLN A 260 1.96 -3.02 -19.67
C GLN A 260 1.24 -2.00 -18.78
N ILE A 261 0.98 -2.38 -17.53
CA ILE A 261 0.30 -1.48 -16.57
C ILE A 261 1.25 -0.36 -16.13
N PHE A 262 2.50 -0.68 -15.80
CA PHE A 262 3.49 0.26 -15.27
C PHE A 262 4.78 0.28 -16.13
N PRO A 263 4.80 0.85 -17.34
CA PRO A 263 5.94 0.73 -18.24
C PRO A 263 7.25 1.28 -17.67
N SER A 264 7.19 2.34 -16.85
CA SER A 264 8.36 3.05 -16.31
C SER A 264 8.93 2.49 -15.00
N ALA A 265 8.21 1.60 -14.30
CA ALA A 265 8.72 0.99 -13.07
C ALA A 265 9.74 -0.10 -13.40
N THR A 266 10.83 -0.27 -12.64
CA THR A 266 11.82 -1.33 -12.94
C THR A 266 11.61 -2.55 -12.07
#